data_AF-A0A3B9HXY5-F1
#
_entry.id   AF-A0A3B9HXY5-F1
#
_cell.length_a   1.000
_cell.length_b   1.000
_cell.length_c   1.000
_cell.angle_alpha   90.00
_cell.angle_beta   90.00
_cell.angle_gamma   90.00
#
_symmetry.space_group_name_H-M   'P 1'
#
loop_
_entity.id
_entity.type
_entity.pdbx_description
1 polymer ?
#
loop_
_entity_poly.entity_id
_entity_poly.type
_entity_poly.pdbx_seq_one_letter_code
_entity_poly.pdbx_strand_id
1 'polypeptide(L)'
;MNEVNVIISDAMSSRPFTDPEAYPIYITLLLMTDRTADARNALDEWKNRVAERSMLCYLEALYFFKTGDNQHALEWLRKGFQMNPNRIGILQFLAGFPALGDDPRLFAEVNNRLAAASLPGYSEIPVPESLPATAVAAAASSQGSSEISGDGKFQITLGPGIDSSARNILGSELAKMYERIASRIGTLTVPIFINFISAEGLGPTIALYESANMAVTVTTVYYDGEMIRNIILANFDALGDDELGTLIEELPGHLLAGEVTRLIIQILIPEAKTNRTATAWMQHGLAEILAASSMAQRYRMLVAQKSLNSEVAKLASSNMLNSIFSEGYTSPAVFETATAQAYLMTAFLIKRSGSLEKGCRDMMRLIELVSKGGAFADALNQTFKISEADFDKGWKESAYWALKQGAPYEW
;
A
#
# COMPACT_ATOMS: atom_id res chain seq x y z
N MET A 1 9.82 18.69 1.47
CA MET A 1 10.80 18.05 0.56
C MET A 1 11.91 18.98 0.09
N ASN A 2 11.65 20.27 -0.22
CA ASN A 2 12.71 21.20 -0.63
C ASN A 2 13.84 21.40 0.42
N GLU A 3 13.51 21.49 1.71
CA GLU A 3 14.52 21.70 2.75
C GLU A 3 15.46 20.50 2.95
N VAL A 4 14.95 19.27 2.87
CA VAL A 4 15.77 18.05 3.01
C VAL A 4 16.79 17.95 1.87
N ASN A 5 16.40 18.29 0.64
CA ASN A 5 17.31 18.28 -0.51
C ASN A 5 18.39 19.37 -0.40
N VAL A 6 18.05 20.54 0.15
CA VAL A 6 19.02 21.60 0.45
C VAL A 6 20.01 21.14 1.52
N ILE A 7 19.51 20.56 2.63
CA ILE A 7 20.34 20.01 3.71
C ILE A 7 21.29 18.92 3.18
N ILE A 8 20.80 18.00 2.35
CA ILE A 8 21.65 16.95 1.76
C ILE A 8 22.72 17.54 0.83
N SER A 9 22.37 18.56 0.04
CA SER A 9 23.30 19.21 -0.90
C SER A 9 24.39 19.98 -0.16
N ASP A 10 24.03 20.73 0.88
CA ASP A 10 24.97 21.46 1.73
C ASP A 10 25.87 20.48 2.50
N ALA A 11 25.30 19.42 3.07
CA ALA A 11 26.07 18.39 3.76
C ALA A 11 27.03 17.64 2.82
N MET A 12 26.65 17.40 1.56
CA MET A 12 27.53 16.77 0.57
C MET A 12 28.80 17.59 0.32
N SER A 13 28.69 18.92 0.28
CA SER A 13 29.84 19.83 0.10
C SER A 13 30.82 19.84 1.28
N SER A 14 30.38 19.33 2.44
CA SER A 14 31.16 19.26 3.67
C SER A 14 31.79 17.88 3.90
N ARG A 15 31.71 16.98 2.92
CA ARG A 15 32.35 15.65 2.99
C ARG A 15 33.83 15.70 2.57
N PRO A 16 34.69 14.92 3.23
CA PRO A 16 34.38 14.04 4.36
C PRO A 16 34.16 14.85 5.65
N PHE A 17 33.18 14.43 6.47
CA PHE A 17 32.87 15.18 7.69
C PHE A 17 34.01 15.10 8.70
N THR A 18 34.30 16.23 9.33
CA THR A 18 35.25 16.32 10.45
C THR A 18 34.67 15.76 11.75
N ASP A 19 33.34 15.83 11.91
CA ASP A 19 32.60 15.21 13.01
C ASP A 19 32.10 13.81 12.60
N PRO A 20 32.59 12.72 13.22
CA PRO A 20 32.15 11.35 12.94
C PRO A 20 30.67 11.09 13.23
N GLU A 21 30.02 11.88 14.09
CA GLU A 21 28.60 11.70 14.45
C GLU A 21 27.64 12.33 13.40
N ALA A 22 28.17 13.11 12.44
CA ALA A 22 27.39 13.66 11.34
C ALA A 22 27.01 12.58 10.28
N TYR A 23 27.84 11.55 10.12
CA TYR A 23 27.62 10.47 9.16
C TYR A 23 26.29 9.74 9.35
N PRO A 24 25.91 9.26 10.57
CA PRO A 24 24.66 8.54 10.75
C PRO A 24 23.42 9.33 10.32
N ILE A 25 23.38 10.63 10.62
CA ILE A 25 22.25 11.51 10.26
C ILE A 25 22.21 11.69 8.74
N TYR A 26 23.36 12.01 8.13
CA TYR A 26 23.46 12.20 6.68
C TYR A 26 23.09 10.94 5.89
N ILE A 27 23.59 9.77 6.30
CA ILE A 27 23.29 8.48 5.68
C ILE A 27 21.80 8.15 5.82
N THR A 28 21.21 8.37 7.00
CA THR A 28 19.76 8.16 7.21
C THR A 28 18.94 9.02 6.25
N LEU A 29 19.28 10.31 6.10
CA LEU A 29 18.60 11.20 5.17
C LEU A 29 18.71 10.75 3.70
N LEU A 30 19.90 10.28 3.29
CA LEU A 30 20.09 9.71 1.95
C LEU A 30 19.23 8.45 1.73
N LEU A 31 19.17 7.56 2.72
CA LEU A 31 18.37 6.33 2.66
C LEU A 31 16.85 6.61 2.70
N MET A 32 16.42 7.64 3.44
CA MET A 32 15.02 8.08 3.48
C MET A 32 14.57 8.81 2.20
N THR A 33 15.51 9.38 1.44
CA THR A 33 15.25 10.07 0.16
C THR A 33 15.60 9.21 -1.06
N ASP A 34 15.78 7.90 -0.85
CA ASP A 34 16.09 6.89 -1.87
C ASP A 34 17.36 7.19 -2.72
N ARG A 35 18.29 7.98 -2.18
CA ARG A 35 19.63 8.22 -2.76
C ARG A 35 20.60 7.10 -2.37
N THR A 36 20.25 5.87 -2.70
CA THR A 36 20.95 4.64 -2.23
C THR A 36 22.42 4.59 -2.66
N ALA A 37 22.76 5.04 -3.87
CA ALA A 37 24.15 5.08 -4.35
C ALA A 37 25.03 6.02 -3.50
N ASP A 38 24.52 7.21 -3.17
CA ASP A 38 25.22 8.17 -2.33
C ASP A 38 25.34 7.67 -0.88
N ALA A 39 24.30 6.98 -0.39
CA ALA A 39 24.29 6.37 0.93
C ALA A 39 25.35 5.27 1.05
N ARG A 40 25.51 4.42 0.02
CA ARG A 40 26.57 3.41 -0.04
C ARG A 40 27.95 4.03 0.05
N ASN A 41 28.20 5.06 -0.77
CA ASN A 41 29.47 5.80 -0.76
C ASN A 41 29.76 6.45 0.60
N ALA A 42 28.73 6.98 1.28
CA ALA A 42 28.86 7.56 2.61
C ALA A 42 29.11 6.49 3.70
N LEU A 43 28.44 5.35 3.61
CA LEU A 43 28.66 4.20 4.51
C LEU A 43 30.08 3.66 4.39
N ASP A 44 30.59 3.47 3.17
CA ASP A 44 31.94 2.96 2.94
C ASP A 44 33.01 3.94 3.43
N GLU A 45 32.81 5.24 3.20
CA GLU A 45 33.68 6.28 3.73
C GLU A 45 33.71 6.29 5.26
N TRP A 46 32.54 6.14 5.89
CA TRP A 46 32.44 6.11 7.36
C TRP A 46 33.04 4.84 7.94
N LYS A 47 32.73 3.67 7.37
CA LYS A 47 33.24 2.35 7.78
C LYS A 47 34.77 2.28 7.79
N ASN A 48 35.44 2.99 6.88
CA ASN A 48 36.90 3.05 6.84
C ASN A 48 37.52 3.97 7.90
N ARG A 49 36.72 4.81 8.58
CA ARG A 49 37.17 5.82 9.55
C ARG A 49 36.82 5.48 10.99
N VAL A 50 35.80 4.64 11.20
CA VAL A 50 35.37 4.22 12.52
C VAL A 50 35.43 2.71 12.64
N ALA A 51 35.79 2.22 13.84
CA ALA A 51 35.56 0.83 14.16
C ALA A 51 34.08 0.49 13.99
N GLU A 52 33.79 -0.77 13.69
CA GLU A 52 32.43 -1.25 13.59
C GLU A 52 31.68 -0.94 14.90
N ARG A 53 30.57 -0.20 14.78
CA ARG A 53 29.74 0.29 15.89
C ARG A 53 28.28 -0.02 15.58
N SER A 54 27.46 -0.16 16.61
CA SER A 54 26.06 -0.56 16.44
C SER A 54 25.28 0.28 15.43
N MET A 55 25.50 1.61 15.37
CA MET A 55 24.83 2.48 14.39
C MET A 55 25.28 2.26 12.95
N LEU A 56 26.55 1.91 12.72
CA LEU A 56 27.00 1.50 11.39
C LEU A 56 26.27 0.22 10.97
N CYS A 57 26.18 -0.76 11.87
CA CYS A 57 25.47 -2.01 11.59
C CYS A 57 23.97 -1.80 11.28
N TYR A 58 23.30 -0.92 12.03
CA TYR A 58 21.89 -0.61 11.76
C TYR A 58 21.67 0.13 10.43
N LEU A 59 22.60 1.00 10.02
CA LEU A 59 22.50 1.70 8.74
C LEU A 59 22.90 0.83 7.56
N GLU A 60 23.81 -0.11 7.74
CA GLU A 60 24.07 -1.19 6.77
C GLU A 60 22.82 -2.06 6.59
N ALA A 61 22.16 -2.44 7.69
CA ALA A 61 20.89 -3.18 7.63
C ALA A 61 19.81 -2.40 6.86
N LEU A 62 19.64 -1.11 7.16
CA LEU A 62 18.70 -0.24 6.44
C LEU A 62 19.02 -0.16 4.95
N TYR A 63 20.29 0.01 4.59
CA TYR A 63 20.72 0.06 3.20
C TYR A 63 20.33 -1.22 2.45
N PHE A 64 20.65 -2.40 3.02
CA PHE A 64 20.36 -3.67 2.36
C PHE A 64 18.86 -3.99 2.29
N PHE A 65 18.07 -3.61 3.30
CA PHE A 65 16.61 -3.68 3.20
C PHE A 65 16.08 -2.78 2.07
N LYS A 66 16.62 -1.57 1.91
CA LYS A 66 16.25 -0.64 0.82
C LYS A 66 16.64 -1.13 -0.56
N THR A 67 17.73 -1.88 -0.69
CA THR A 67 18.17 -2.47 -1.97
C THR A 67 17.60 -3.86 -2.24
N GLY A 68 16.80 -4.41 -1.32
CA GLY A 68 16.15 -5.72 -1.45
C GLY A 68 17.03 -6.94 -1.13
N ASP A 69 18.23 -6.74 -0.58
CA ASP A 69 19.10 -7.84 -0.13
C ASP A 69 18.80 -8.15 1.35
N ASN A 70 17.65 -8.76 1.57
CA ASN A 70 17.13 -9.03 2.91
C ASN A 70 18.05 -9.92 3.75
N GLN A 71 18.78 -10.84 3.11
CA GLN A 71 19.69 -11.74 3.82
C GLN A 71 20.82 -10.96 4.51
N HIS A 72 21.53 -10.10 3.76
CA HIS A 72 22.59 -9.27 4.36
C HIS A 72 22.01 -8.24 5.32
N ALA A 73 20.81 -7.73 5.06
CA ALA A 73 20.14 -6.80 5.97
C ALA A 73 19.93 -7.41 7.37
N LEU A 74 19.47 -8.66 7.43
CA LEU A 74 19.24 -9.39 8.69
C LEU A 74 20.55 -9.73 9.41
N GLU A 75 21.59 -10.10 8.66
CA GLU A 75 22.93 -10.33 9.24
C GLU A 75 23.47 -9.07 9.93
N TRP A 76 23.37 -7.92 9.26
CA TRP A 76 23.78 -6.63 9.80
C TRP A 76 22.93 -6.18 10.98
N LEU A 77 21.61 -6.39 10.91
CA LEU A 77 20.69 -6.06 12.01
C LEU A 77 21.00 -6.90 13.25
N ARG A 78 21.18 -8.21 13.09
CA ARG A 78 21.55 -9.12 14.20
C ARG A 78 22.85 -8.67 14.86
N LYS A 79 23.86 -8.31 14.05
CA LYS A 79 25.13 -7.80 14.55
C LYS A 79 24.96 -6.48 15.31
N GLY A 80 24.18 -5.54 14.77
CA GLY A 80 23.86 -4.27 15.43
C GLY A 80 23.16 -4.46 16.77
N PHE A 81 22.17 -5.37 16.81
CA PHE A 81 21.40 -5.71 18.00
C PHE A 81 22.26 -6.33 19.11
N GLN A 82 23.15 -7.26 18.76
CA GLN A 82 24.11 -7.86 19.70
C GLN A 82 25.08 -6.83 20.29
N MET A 83 25.52 -5.85 19.48
CA MET A 83 26.46 -4.83 19.93
C MET A 83 25.79 -3.76 20.79
N ASN A 84 24.54 -3.36 20.48
CA ASN A 84 23.79 -2.39 21.26
C ASN A 84 22.27 -2.52 21.04
N PRO A 85 21.57 -3.29 21.89
CA PRO A 85 20.13 -3.49 21.78
C PRO A 85 19.32 -2.28 22.28
N ASN A 86 19.97 -1.24 22.83
CA ASN A 86 19.30 -0.08 23.43
C ASN A 86 19.11 1.10 22.46
N ARG A 87 19.41 0.91 21.17
CA ARG A 87 19.17 1.92 20.12
C ARG A 87 17.71 1.86 19.66
N ILE A 88 16.80 2.15 20.59
CA ILE A 88 15.36 1.96 20.45
C ILE A 88 14.77 2.65 19.21
N GLY A 89 15.17 3.90 18.92
CA GLY A 89 14.61 4.65 17.78
C GLY A 89 14.87 4.00 16.43
N ILE A 90 16.11 3.57 16.14
CA ILE A 90 16.43 2.91 14.86
C ILE A 90 15.94 1.46 14.83
N LEU A 91 15.89 0.78 15.98
CA LEU A 91 15.32 -0.56 16.08
C LEU A 91 13.81 -0.54 15.80
N GLN A 92 13.08 0.43 16.35
CA GLN A 92 11.66 0.63 16.04
C GLN A 92 11.42 0.86 14.55
N PHE A 93 12.28 1.66 13.92
CA PHE A 93 12.21 1.90 12.48
C PHE A 93 12.51 0.63 11.65
N LEU A 94 13.57 -0.10 12.00
CA LEU A 94 13.97 -1.32 11.30
C LEU A 94 13.01 -2.49 11.53
N ALA A 95 12.30 -2.51 12.66
CA ALA A 95 11.25 -3.48 12.95
C ALA A 95 10.04 -3.36 12.01
N GLY A 96 9.88 -2.22 11.31
CA GLY A 96 8.84 -2.03 10.31
C GLY A 96 9.11 -2.72 8.96
N PHE A 97 10.30 -3.30 8.75
CA PHE A 97 10.60 -4.01 7.50
C PHE A 97 10.05 -5.45 7.56
N PRO A 98 9.18 -5.87 6.61
CA PRO A 98 8.56 -7.20 6.63
C PRO A 98 9.56 -8.35 6.62
N ALA A 99 10.70 -8.14 5.98
CA ALA A 99 11.81 -9.09 5.91
C ALA A 99 12.38 -9.48 7.28
N LEU A 100 12.12 -8.71 8.35
CA LEU A 100 12.47 -9.12 9.71
C LEU A 100 11.78 -10.44 10.11
N GLY A 101 10.60 -10.72 9.58
CA GLY A 101 9.89 -11.97 9.79
C GLY A 101 10.58 -13.21 9.21
N ASP A 102 11.54 -13.03 8.30
CA ASP A 102 12.34 -14.12 7.73
C ASP A 102 13.37 -14.67 8.75
N ASP A 103 13.60 -13.95 9.85
CA ASP A 103 14.38 -14.40 11.01
C ASP A 103 13.52 -14.33 12.29
N PRO A 104 12.70 -15.36 12.55
CA PRO A 104 11.73 -15.37 13.66
C PRO A 104 12.36 -15.13 15.03
N ARG A 105 13.62 -15.54 15.20
CA ARG A 105 14.34 -15.36 16.46
C ARG A 105 14.77 -13.92 16.64
N LEU A 106 15.43 -13.32 15.64
CA LEU A 106 15.80 -11.91 15.70
C LEU A 106 14.57 -11.02 15.81
N PHE A 107 13.49 -11.36 15.10
CA PHE A 107 12.20 -10.69 15.23
C PHE A 107 11.71 -10.69 16.68
N ALA A 108 11.67 -11.84 17.34
CA ALA A 108 11.24 -11.94 18.74
C ALA A 108 12.16 -11.19 19.71
N GLU A 109 13.47 -11.29 19.52
CA GLU A 109 14.46 -10.58 20.33
C GLU A 109 14.33 -9.05 20.21
N VAL A 110 14.18 -8.53 18.98
CA VAL A 110 13.96 -7.11 18.71
C VAL A 110 12.61 -6.65 19.25
N ASN A 111 11.54 -7.40 18.99
CA ASN A 111 10.20 -7.10 19.48
C ASN A 111 10.16 -7.02 21.00
N ASN A 112 10.72 -8.01 21.71
CA ASN A 112 10.74 -8.03 23.16
C ASN A 112 11.56 -6.88 23.74
N ARG A 113 12.64 -6.48 23.05
CA ARG A 113 13.41 -5.32 23.48
C ARG A 113 12.61 -4.03 23.34
N LEU A 114 11.83 -3.87 22.28
CA LEU A 114 10.97 -2.70 22.06
C LEU A 114 9.77 -2.71 23.04
N ALA A 115 9.20 -3.87 23.34
CA ALA A 115 8.19 -4.06 24.38
C ALA A 115 8.73 -3.71 25.78
N ALA A 116 9.95 -4.15 26.11
CA ALA A 116 10.62 -3.80 27.36
C ALA A 116 11.00 -2.31 27.46
N ALA A 117 11.08 -1.60 26.33
CA ALA A 117 11.20 -0.15 26.31
C ALA A 117 9.83 0.56 26.45
N SER A 118 8.76 -0.20 26.66
CA SER A 118 7.37 0.28 26.74
C SER A 118 6.94 1.07 25.50
N LEU A 119 7.48 0.69 24.33
CA LEU A 119 7.02 1.28 23.08
C LEU A 119 5.62 0.76 22.73
N PRO A 120 4.69 1.65 22.36
CA PRO A 120 3.38 1.26 21.84
C PRO A 120 3.53 0.33 20.63
N GLY A 121 2.69 -0.71 20.52
CA GLY A 121 2.73 -1.69 19.43
C GLY A 121 3.68 -2.88 19.60
N TYR A 122 4.36 -3.00 20.75
CA TYR A 122 5.23 -4.14 21.03
C TYR A 122 4.79 -4.83 22.33
N SER A 123 4.53 -6.12 22.26
CA SER A 123 4.20 -6.97 23.42
C SER A 123 5.19 -8.12 23.50
N GLU A 124 5.49 -8.61 24.70
CA GLU A 124 6.45 -9.70 24.85
C GLU A 124 5.95 -10.98 24.15
N ILE A 125 6.75 -11.52 23.24
CA ILE A 125 6.48 -12.75 22.51
C ILE A 125 7.55 -13.82 22.84
N PRO A 126 7.22 -15.11 22.80
CA PRO A 126 8.19 -16.17 23.07
C PRO A 126 9.35 -16.09 22.07
N VAL A 127 10.59 -16.05 22.55
CA VAL A 127 11.77 -16.16 21.69
C VAL A 127 11.92 -17.64 21.27
N PRO A 128 11.83 -17.99 19.98
CA PRO A 128 12.03 -19.35 19.53
C PRO A 128 13.43 -19.86 19.95
N GLU A 129 13.48 -20.98 20.69
CA GLU A 129 14.75 -21.67 20.91
C GLU A 129 15.28 -22.22 19.58
N SER A 130 16.58 -22.10 19.37
CA SER A 130 17.29 -22.24 18.10
C SER A 130 16.70 -23.25 17.11
N LEU A 131 16.43 -22.80 15.88
CA LEU A 131 16.20 -23.69 14.74
C LEU A 131 17.43 -24.60 14.53
N PRO A 132 17.27 -25.93 14.45
CA PRO A 132 18.21 -26.73 13.70
C PRO A 132 18.11 -26.30 12.24
N ALA A 133 19.25 -26.04 11.61
CA ALA A 133 19.33 -25.92 10.17
C ALA A 133 18.68 -27.15 9.52
N THR A 134 17.97 -26.93 8.40
CA THR A 134 17.25 -27.90 7.57
C THR A 134 15.87 -28.35 8.06
N ALA A 135 14.82 -27.77 7.46
CA ALA A 135 13.70 -28.53 6.91
C ALA A 135 12.83 -27.65 6.02
N VAL A 136 13.12 -27.75 4.72
CA VAL A 136 12.14 -27.61 3.65
C VAL A 136 10.97 -28.56 3.96
N ALA A 137 9.74 -28.08 3.77
CA ALA A 137 8.47 -28.81 3.75
C ALA A 137 7.98 -29.44 5.08
N ALA A 138 6.95 -28.84 5.67
CA ALA A 138 5.66 -29.51 5.93
C ALA A 138 4.70 -28.53 6.61
N ALA A 139 3.49 -28.44 6.04
CA ALA A 139 2.32 -27.88 6.70
C ALA A 139 1.97 -28.67 7.97
N ALA A 140 1.54 -27.99 9.04
CA ALA A 140 0.42 -28.38 9.90
C ALA A 140 0.20 -27.36 11.03
N SER A 141 -0.94 -26.67 10.95
CA SER A 141 -1.88 -26.34 12.05
C SER A 141 -1.32 -26.07 13.46
N SER A 142 -1.43 -24.81 13.90
CA SER A 142 -1.69 -24.47 15.31
C SER A 142 -2.96 -23.62 15.41
N GLN A 143 -3.95 -24.19 16.10
CA GLN A 143 -5.31 -23.71 16.26
C GLN A 143 -5.40 -22.35 16.97
N GLY A 144 -5.79 -21.32 16.23
CA GLY A 144 -6.68 -20.27 16.72
C GLY A 144 -8.07 -20.56 16.16
N SER A 145 -9.10 -20.53 17.01
CA SER A 145 -10.49 -20.87 16.67
C SER A 145 -10.95 -20.24 15.35
N SER A 146 -10.97 -21.05 14.29
CA SER A 146 -11.50 -20.70 12.98
C SER A 146 -13.02 -20.93 13.00
N GLU A 147 -13.73 -20.07 13.72
CA GLU A 147 -15.18 -20.00 13.58
C GLU A 147 -15.51 -19.21 12.32
N ILE A 148 -16.03 -19.93 11.33
CA ILE A 148 -16.56 -19.40 10.07
C ILE A 148 -17.84 -18.63 10.41
N SER A 149 -17.81 -17.29 10.33
CA SER A 149 -19.01 -16.45 10.38
C SER A 149 -19.02 -15.54 9.16
N GLY A 150 -20.14 -15.54 8.41
CA GLY A 150 -20.39 -14.72 7.22
C GLY A 150 -20.60 -15.57 5.95
N ASP A 151 -21.84 -15.98 5.67
CA ASP A 151 -22.36 -16.54 4.40
C ASP A 151 -21.50 -17.59 3.63
N GLY A 152 -20.49 -18.19 4.27
CA GLY A 152 -19.51 -19.09 3.66
C GLY A 152 -18.54 -18.44 2.66
N LYS A 153 -18.65 -17.12 2.40
CA LYS A 153 -17.84 -16.41 1.39
C LYS A 153 -16.60 -15.71 1.95
N PHE A 154 -16.59 -15.40 3.24
CA PHE A 154 -15.45 -14.75 3.89
C PHE A 154 -14.93 -15.61 5.04
N GLN A 155 -13.60 -15.66 5.17
CA GLN A 155 -12.92 -16.19 6.33
C GLN A 155 -12.20 -15.04 7.03
N ILE A 156 -12.74 -14.62 8.18
CA ILE A 156 -12.24 -13.46 8.93
C ILE A 156 -11.41 -13.96 10.12
N THR A 157 -10.10 -13.75 10.01
CA THR A 157 -9.15 -13.97 11.10
C THR A 157 -9.05 -12.68 11.92
N LEU A 158 -9.15 -12.80 13.24
CA LEU A 158 -8.99 -11.66 14.15
C LEU A 158 -7.58 -11.70 14.76
N GLY A 159 -6.91 -10.55 14.75
CA GLY A 159 -5.66 -10.33 15.43
C GLY A 159 -5.84 -10.26 16.95
N PRO A 160 -4.73 -10.34 17.71
CA PRO A 160 -4.76 -10.23 19.17
C PRO A 160 -5.44 -8.93 19.64
N GLY A 161 -6.28 -9.02 20.67
CA GLY A 161 -6.92 -7.85 21.28
C GLY A 161 -8.16 -7.31 20.55
N ILE A 162 -8.55 -7.88 19.41
CA ILE A 162 -9.78 -7.49 18.70
C ILE A 162 -10.96 -8.29 19.24
N ASP A 163 -12.05 -7.57 19.56
CA ASP A 163 -13.26 -8.17 20.09
C ASP A 163 -13.94 -9.10 19.07
N SER A 164 -14.46 -10.24 19.55
CA SER A 164 -15.09 -11.25 18.71
C SER A 164 -16.33 -10.74 17.95
N SER A 165 -17.04 -9.73 18.47
CA SER A 165 -18.19 -9.10 17.80
C SER A 165 -17.81 -8.41 16.50
N ALA A 166 -16.55 -7.96 16.38
CA ALA A 166 -16.04 -7.28 15.19
C ALA A 166 -16.10 -8.18 13.95
N ARG A 167 -16.02 -9.51 14.13
CA ARG A 167 -16.20 -10.50 13.06
C ARG A 167 -17.59 -10.39 12.42
N ASN A 168 -18.64 -10.27 13.23
CA ASN A 168 -20.01 -10.25 12.74
C ASN A 168 -20.35 -8.91 12.07
N ILE A 169 -19.87 -7.80 12.63
CA ILE A 169 -20.07 -6.46 12.08
C ILE A 169 -19.41 -6.38 10.70
N LEU A 170 -18.09 -6.65 10.65
CA LEU A 170 -17.32 -6.61 9.40
C LEU A 170 -17.84 -7.62 8.37
N GLY A 171 -18.20 -8.83 8.81
CA GLY A 171 -18.77 -9.86 7.92
C GLY A 171 -20.08 -9.43 7.25
N SER A 172 -20.94 -8.71 7.97
CA SER A 172 -22.20 -8.20 7.41
C SER A 172 -21.99 -7.10 6.36
N GLU A 173 -21.00 -6.23 6.56
CA GLU A 173 -20.63 -5.18 5.60
C GLU A 173 -19.99 -5.78 4.35
N LEU A 174 -19.05 -6.71 4.54
CA LEU A 174 -18.39 -7.46 3.47
C LEU A 174 -19.37 -8.24 2.60
N ALA A 175 -20.40 -8.86 3.19
CA ALA A 175 -21.43 -9.58 2.44
C ALA A 175 -22.19 -8.66 1.48
N LYS A 176 -22.68 -7.50 1.97
CA LYS A 176 -23.38 -6.50 1.14
C LYS A 176 -22.47 -5.95 0.03
N MET A 177 -21.23 -5.65 0.40
CA MET A 177 -20.21 -5.15 -0.52
C MET A 177 -19.90 -6.17 -1.61
N TYR A 178 -19.75 -7.44 -1.24
CA TYR A 178 -19.51 -8.54 -2.18
C TYR A 178 -20.67 -8.74 -3.14
N GLU A 179 -21.92 -8.76 -2.65
CA GLU A 179 -23.09 -8.90 -3.52
C GLU A 179 -23.10 -7.82 -4.61
N ARG A 180 -22.86 -6.57 -4.22
CA ARG A 180 -22.75 -5.44 -5.14
C ARG A 180 -21.62 -5.65 -6.16
N ILE A 181 -20.41 -5.97 -5.71
CA ILE A 181 -19.23 -6.15 -6.59
C ILE A 181 -19.46 -7.34 -7.53
N ALA A 182 -19.82 -8.50 -6.98
CA ALA A 182 -19.96 -9.75 -7.71
C ALA A 182 -21.07 -9.70 -8.76
N SER A 183 -22.14 -8.92 -8.52
CA SER A 183 -23.18 -8.66 -9.53
C SER A 183 -22.65 -8.00 -10.80
N ARG A 184 -21.49 -7.32 -10.73
CA ARG A 184 -20.90 -6.55 -11.85
C ARG A 184 -19.74 -7.28 -12.53
N ILE A 185 -18.92 -7.99 -11.77
CA ILE A 185 -17.67 -8.58 -12.28
C ILE A 185 -17.59 -10.10 -12.18
N GLY A 186 -18.56 -10.76 -11.53
CA GLY A 186 -18.63 -12.21 -11.40
C GLY A 186 -18.54 -12.70 -9.96
N THR A 187 -19.00 -13.94 -9.73
CA THR A 187 -19.04 -14.58 -8.42
C THR A 187 -17.85 -15.51 -8.22
N LEU A 188 -17.38 -15.62 -6.97
CA LEU A 188 -16.35 -16.55 -6.55
C LEU A 188 -16.94 -17.86 -6.00
N THR A 189 -16.22 -18.94 -6.29
CA THR A 189 -16.46 -20.27 -5.72
C THR A 189 -15.61 -20.55 -4.48
N VAL A 190 -14.54 -19.78 -4.28
CA VAL A 190 -13.61 -19.88 -3.14
C VAL A 190 -13.88 -18.77 -2.12
N PRO A 191 -13.59 -18.99 -0.82
CA PRO A 191 -13.71 -17.95 0.18
C PRO A 191 -12.62 -16.87 0.03
N ILE A 192 -12.93 -15.64 0.43
CA ILE A 192 -12.00 -14.53 0.53
C ILE A 192 -11.46 -14.48 1.96
N PHE A 193 -10.14 -14.40 2.11
CA PHE A 193 -9.48 -14.28 3.40
C PHE A 193 -9.35 -12.82 3.82
N ILE A 194 -9.83 -12.52 5.03
CA ILE A 194 -9.77 -11.20 5.65
C ILE A 194 -9.00 -11.32 6.96
N ASN A 195 -7.94 -10.54 7.11
CA ASN A 195 -7.21 -10.43 8.37
C ASN A 195 -7.59 -9.10 9.01
N PHE A 196 -8.36 -9.14 10.09
CA PHE A 196 -8.66 -7.95 10.87
C PHE A 196 -7.66 -7.85 12.03
N ILE A 197 -6.74 -6.88 11.99
CA ILE A 197 -5.63 -6.74 12.93
C ILE A 197 -5.52 -5.32 13.50
N SER A 198 -4.68 -5.15 14.52
CA SER A 198 -4.34 -3.82 15.05
C SER A 198 -3.66 -2.97 13.97
N ALA A 199 -3.94 -1.66 13.97
CA ALA A 199 -3.25 -0.70 13.12
C ALA A 199 -1.80 -0.40 13.54
N GLU A 200 -1.36 -0.91 14.70
CA GLU A 200 -0.02 -0.73 15.22
C GLU A 200 1.05 -1.23 14.21
N GLY A 201 1.99 -0.34 13.86
CA GLY A 201 3.04 -0.64 12.87
C GLY A 201 2.62 -0.50 11.40
N LEU A 202 1.32 -0.33 11.10
CA LEU A 202 0.79 -0.17 9.73
C LEU A 202 0.38 1.28 9.39
N GLY A 203 0.58 2.21 10.33
CA GLY A 203 0.35 3.64 10.12
C GLY A 203 -1.13 3.96 9.82
N PRO A 204 -1.43 4.85 8.86
CA PRO A 204 -2.81 5.25 8.53
C PRO A 204 -3.57 4.24 7.67
N THR A 205 -3.05 3.01 7.50
CA THR A 205 -3.65 2.00 6.63
C THR A 205 -4.99 1.55 7.21
N ILE A 206 -6.07 1.68 6.44
CA ILE A 206 -7.41 1.20 6.82
C ILE A 206 -7.66 -0.22 6.29
N ALA A 207 -7.40 -0.41 4.99
CA ALA A 207 -7.49 -1.70 4.32
C ALA A 207 -6.35 -1.84 3.29
N LEU A 208 -5.85 -3.06 3.11
CA LEU A 208 -4.76 -3.37 2.19
C LEU A 208 -4.92 -4.76 1.60
N TYR A 209 -4.92 -4.86 0.27
CA TYR A 209 -4.83 -6.12 -0.44
C TYR A 209 -3.39 -6.63 -0.49
N GLU A 210 -3.16 -7.76 0.17
CA GLU A 210 -1.90 -8.48 0.20
C GLU A 210 -1.83 -9.50 -0.92
N SER A 211 -1.30 -9.06 -2.04
CA SER A 211 -1.32 -9.87 -3.25
C SER A 211 -0.47 -11.16 -3.18
N ALA A 212 0.53 -11.22 -2.30
CA ALA A 212 1.32 -12.44 -2.06
C ALA A 212 0.43 -13.54 -1.45
N ASN A 213 -0.37 -13.15 -0.45
CA ASN A 213 -1.20 -14.04 0.35
C ASN A 213 -2.62 -14.22 -0.20
N MET A 214 -3.01 -13.43 -1.21
CA MET A 214 -4.39 -13.36 -1.71
C MET A 214 -5.39 -13.09 -0.58
N ALA A 215 -5.04 -12.18 0.31
CA ALA A 215 -5.84 -11.79 1.47
C ALA A 215 -6.01 -10.26 1.51
N VAL A 216 -7.06 -9.80 2.19
CA VAL A 216 -7.21 -8.37 2.53
C VAL A 216 -6.99 -8.20 4.02
N THR A 217 -6.08 -7.30 4.36
CA THR A 217 -5.84 -6.88 5.73
C THR A 217 -6.68 -5.64 6.02
N VAL A 218 -7.47 -5.69 7.09
CA VAL A 218 -8.26 -4.57 7.62
C VAL A 218 -7.67 -4.23 8.98
N THR A 219 -7.50 -2.95 9.27
CA THR A 219 -6.93 -2.51 10.55
C THR A 219 -8.00 -1.95 11.48
N THR A 220 -7.67 -1.81 12.77
CA THR A 220 -8.56 -1.16 13.75
C THR A 220 -8.92 0.28 13.41
N VAL A 221 -8.17 0.95 12.51
CA VAL A 221 -8.51 2.29 11.99
C VAL A 221 -9.86 2.27 11.27
N TYR A 222 -10.29 1.14 10.72
CA TYR A 222 -11.56 1.00 10.00
C TYR A 222 -12.78 1.48 10.82
N TYR A 223 -12.73 1.38 12.15
CA TYR A 223 -13.78 1.86 13.05
C TYR A 223 -13.35 3.05 13.93
N ASP A 224 -12.18 3.65 13.68
CA ASP A 224 -11.66 4.79 14.43
C ASP A 224 -11.94 6.10 13.69
N GLY A 225 -13.10 6.70 13.98
CA GLY A 225 -13.55 7.94 13.34
C GLY A 225 -12.61 9.12 13.55
N GLU A 226 -11.91 9.21 14.67
CA GLU A 226 -10.95 10.29 14.93
C GLU A 226 -9.69 10.12 14.07
N MET A 227 -9.16 8.90 13.99
CA MET A 227 -8.02 8.60 13.13
C MET A 227 -8.37 8.79 11.65
N ILE A 228 -9.55 8.35 11.22
CA ILE A 228 -10.06 8.58 9.85
C ILE A 228 -10.15 10.09 9.57
N ARG A 229 -10.70 10.87 10.51
CA ARG A 229 -10.75 12.35 10.40
C ARG A 229 -9.35 12.94 10.21
N ASN A 230 -8.37 12.50 10.99
CA ASN A 230 -6.99 12.98 10.89
C ASN A 230 -6.34 12.62 9.56
N ILE A 231 -6.59 11.42 9.03
CA ILE A 231 -6.13 10.98 7.70
C ILE A 231 -6.73 11.88 6.62
N ILE A 232 -8.05 12.16 6.70
CA ILE A 232 -8.75 13.01 5.74
C ILE A 232 -8.12 14.40 5.70
N LEU A 233 -8.00 15.04 6.88
CA LEU A 233 -7.50 16.41 7.03
C LEU A 233 -6.02 16.55 6.67
N ALA A 234 -5.22 15.50 6.87
CA ALA A 234 -3.81 15.50 6.46
C ALA A 234 -3.65 15.64 4.93
N ASN A 235 -4.58 15.10 4.14
CA ASN A 235 -4.54 15.20 2.68
C ASN A 235 -5.35 16.41 2.16
N PHE A 236 -6.51 16.71 2.76
CA PHE A 236 -7.36 17.82 2.35
C PHE A 236 -8.15 18.40 3.53
N ASP A 237 -7.86 19.64 3.86
CA ASP A 237 -8.27 20.38 5.06
C ASP A 237 -9.39 21.40 4.82
N ALA A 238 -9.95 21.45 3.60
CA ALA A 238 -10.94 22.45 3.19
C ALA A 238 -12.35 21.89 2.96
N LEU A 239 -12.66 20.69 3.47
CA LEU A 239 -14.03 20.15 3.46
C LEU A 239 -14.91 20.89 4.48
N GLY A 240 -16.19 21.09 4.14
CA GLY A 240 -17.18 21.52 5.13
C GLY A 240 -17.46 20.44 6.17
N ASP A 241 -17.98 20.82 7.34
CA ASP A 241 -18.24 19.88 8.45
C ASP A 241 -19.19 18.73 8.04
N ASP A 242 -20.23 19.02 7.26
CA ASP A 242 -21.18 18.01 6.76
C ASP A 242 -20.53 17.02 5.78
N GLU A 243 -19.68 17.53 4.87
CA GLU A 243 -18.93 16.68 3.93
C GLU A 243 -17.91 15.82 4.67
N LEU A 244 -17.23 16.39 5.67
CA LEU A 244 -16.26 15.69 6.51
C LEU A 244 -16.91 14.57 7.33
N GLY A 245 -18.06 14.84 7.97
CA GLY A 245 -18.81 13.84 8.73
C GLY A 245 -19.22 12.66 7.85
N THR A 246 -19.81 12.94 6.68
CA THR A 246 -20.20 11.90 5.71
C THR A 246 -19.00 11.08 5.24
N LEU A 247 -17.88 11.75 4.94
CA LEU A 247 -16.68 11.08 4.46
C LEU A 247 -16.03 10.19 5.52
N ILE A 248 -16.07 10.56 6.81
CA ILE A 248 -15.57 9.72 7.91
C ILE A 248 -16.30 8.37 7.95
N GLU A 249 -17.61 8.38 7.69
CA GLU A 249 -18.44 7.17 7.67
C GLU A 249 -18.23 6.33 6.39
N GLU A 250 -18.11 6.98 5.23
CA GLU A 250 -18.07 6.28 3.94
C GLU A 250 -16.67 5.82 3.49
N LEU A 251 -15.61 6.56 3.86
CA LEU A 251 -14.25 6.32 3.36
C LEU A 251 -13.72 4.92 3.71
N PRO A 252 -13.89 4.38 4.94
CA PRO A 252 -13.38 3.04 5.26
C PRO A 252 -14.00 1.95 4.38
N GLY A 253 -15.32 1.98 4.23
CA GLY A 253 -16.05 1.05 3.37
C GLY A 253 -15.67 1.18 1.90
N HIS A 254 -15.41 2.41 1.42
CA HIS A 254 -14.90 2.66 0.06
C HIS A 254 -13.54 2.00 -0.15
N LEU A 255 -12.60 2.22 0.77
CA LEU A 255 -11.25 1.65 0.69
C LEU A 255 -11.30 0.12 0.71
N LEU A 256 -12.03 -0.46 1.68
CA LEU A 256 -12.20 -1.91 1.77
C LEU A 256 -12.84 -2.51 0.50
N ALA A 257 -13.84 -1.85 -0.08
CA ALA A 257 -14.45 -2.29 -1.33
C ALA A 257 -13.46 -2.25 -2.50
N GLY A 258 -12.60 -1.24 -2.54
CA GLY A 258 -11.52 -1.18 -3.51
C GLY A 258 -10.57 -2.38 -3.41
N GLU A 259 -10.10 -2.68 -2.20
CA GLU A 259 -9.21 -3.81 -1.91
C GLU A 259 -9.84 -5.17 -2.24
N VAL A 260 -11.08 -5.39 -1.82
CA VAL A 260 -11.84 -6.61 -2.11
C VAL A 260 -12.07 -6.77 -3.62
N THR A 261 -12.36 -5.67 -4.33
CA THR A 261 -12.54 -5.71 -5.79
C THR A 261 -11.25 -6.14 -6.49
N ARG A 262 -10.09 -5.58 -6.11
CA ARG A 262 -8.80 -5.97 -6.69
C ARG A 262 -8.50 -7.46 -6.47
N LEU A 263 -8.78 -7.96 -5.27
CA LEU A 263 -8.65 -9.39 -4.96
C LEU A 263 -9.56 -10.24 -5.86
N ILE A 264 -10.84 -9.88 -6.00
CA ILE A 264 -11.79 -10.62 -6.85
C ILE A 264 -11.32 -10.65 -8.30
N ILE A 265 -10.84 -9.52 -8.84
CA ILE A 265 -10.31 -9.45 -10.21
C ILE A 265 -9.16 -10.45 -10.38
N GLN A 266 -8.22 -10.52 -9.43
CA GLN A 266 -7.07 -11.42 -9.54
C GLN A 266 -7.42 -12.89 -9.29
N ILE A 267 -8.53 -13.20 -8.63
CA ILE A 267 -9.05 -14.58 -8.56
C ILE A 267 -9.72 -14.98 -9.88
N LEU A 268 -10.50 -14.07 -10.48
CA LEU A 268 -11.22 -14.33 -11.73
C LEU A 268 -10.30 -14.30 -12.97
N ILE A 269 -9.24 -13.48 -12.93
CA ILE A 269 -8.24 -13.33 -13.99
C ILE A 269 -6.85 -13.50 -13.34
N PRO A 270 -6.39 -14.74 -13.09
CA PRO A 270 -5.12 -15.00 -12.41
C PRO A 270 -3.91 -14.37 -13.12
N GLU A 271 -3.94 -14.22 -14.45
CA GLU A 271 -2.88 -13.58 -15.23
C GLU A 271 -2.70 -12.10 -14.86
N ALA A 272 -3.74 -11.44 -14.37
CA ALA A 272 -3.68 -10.05 -13.91
C ALA A 272 -2.82 -9.89 -12.63
N LYS A 273 -2.63 -10.97 -11.86
CA LYS A 273 -1.70 -11.00 -10.71
C LYS A 273 -0.25 -10.97 -11.15
N THR A 274 0.10 -11.69 -12.22
CA THR A 274 1.48 -11.81 -12.73
C THR A 274 1.86 -10.68 -13.67
N ASN A 275 0.89 -10.10 -14.38
CA ASN A 275 1.11 -9.06 -15.40
C ASN A 275 0.61 -7.67 -14.95
N ARG A 276 0.97 -7.27 -13.72
CA ARG A 276 0.52 -6.00 -13.13
C ARG A 276 1.08 -4.78 -13.82
N THR A 277 2.28 -4.89 -14.38
CA THR A 277 2.92 -3.83 -15.16
C THR A 277 2.13 -3.45 -16.41
N ALA A 278 1.19 -4.29 -16.86
CA ALA A 278 0.30 -4.01 -17.97
C ALA A 278 -1.12 -3.59 -17.56
N THR A 279 -1.61 -4.01 -16.38
CA THR A 279 -3.04 -3.89 -16.03
C THR A 279 -3.37 -3.22 -14.70
N ALA A 280 -2.37 -2.83 -13.89
CA ALA A 280 -2.63 -2.32 -12.54
C ALA A 280 -3.56 -1.10 -12.52
N TRP A 281 -3.40 -0.12 -13.42
CA TRP A 281 -4.29 1.04 -13.45
C TRP A 281 -5.75 0.66 -13.75
N MET A 282 -5.97 -0.37 -14.57
CA MET A 282 -7.33 -0.85 -14.89
C MET A 282 -7.98 -1.51 -13.68
N GLN A 283 -7.20 -2.29 -12.91
CA GLN A 283 -7.66 -2.94 -11.69
C GLN A 283 -8.02 -1.89 -10.63
N HIS A 284 -7.15 -0.89 -10.42
CA HIS A 284 -7.41 0.21 -9.49
C HIS A 284 -8.61 1.05 -9.94
N GLY A 285 -8.69 1.43 -11.20
CA GLY A 285 -9.79 2.24 -11.71
C GLY A 285 -11.15 1.53 -11.63
N LEU A 286 -11.21 0.23 -11.94
CA LEU A 286 -12.44 -0.55 -11.78
C LEU A 286 -12.82 -0.75 -10.31
N ALA A 287 -11.83 -0.93 -9.43
CA ALA A 287 -12.05 -0.97 -7.99
C ALA A 287 -12.68 0.33 -7.46
N GLU A 288 -12.23 1.48 -7.94
CA GLU A 288 -12.80 2.79 -7.58
C GLU A 288 -14.25 2.96 -8.02
N ILE A 289 -14.60 2.45 -9.21
CA ILE A 289 -15.98 2.47 -9.71
C ILE A 289 -16.88 1.60 -8.81
N LEU A 290 -16.41 0.40 -8.44
CA LEU A 290 -17.22 -0.60 -7.72
C LEU A 290 -17.27 -0.37 -6.20
N ALA A 291 -16.36 0.44 -5.66
CA ALA A 291 -16.42 0.92 -4.28
C ALA A 291 -17.63 1.84 -4.03
N ALA A 292 -18.08 2.58 -5.07
CA ALA A 292 -19.38 3.22 -5.17
C ALA A 292 -19.75 4.23 -4.05
N SER A 293 -18.77 4.89 -3.41
CA SER A 293 -19.01 6.10 -2.58
C SER A 293 -18.72 7.35 -3.40
N SER A 294 -19.75 8.18 -3.60
CA SER A 294 -19.61 9.45 -4.32
C SER A 294 -18.82 10.47 -3.50
N MET A 295 -18.94 10.48 -2.17
CA MET A 295 -18.20 11.37 -1.29
C MET A 295 -16.71 11.02 -1.27
N ALA A 296 -16.35 9.75 -1.17
CA ALA A 296 -14.96 9.30 -1.23
C ALA A 296 -14.32 9.59 -2.60
N GLN A 297 -15.06 9.39 -3.69
CA GLN A 297 -14.60 9.75 -5.05
C GLN A 297 -14.41 11.27 -5.19
N ARG A 298 -15.34 12.08 -4.68
CA ARG A 298 -15.23 13.55 -4.64
C ARG A 298 -13.99 13.99 -3.86
N TYR A 299 -13.81 13.46 -2.65
CA TYR A 299 -12.62 13.72 -1.84
C TYR A 299 -11.33 13.40 -2.60
N ARG A 300 -11.28 12.26 -3.28
CA ARG A 300 -10.12 11.88 -4.10
C ARG A 300 -9.88 12.84 -5.27
N MET A 301 -10.93 13.32 -5.93
CA MET A 301 -10.79 14.36 -6.97
C MET A 301 -10.23 15.67 -6.39
N LEU A 302 -10.66 16.07 -5.19
CA LEU A 302 -10.19 17.29 -4.51
C LEU A 302 -8.71 17.17 -4.11
N VAL A 303 -8.29 16.02 -3.57
CA VAL A 303 -6.88 15.73 -3.25
C VAL A 303 -6.01 15.77 -4.52
N ALA A 304 -6.47 15.14 -5.60
CA ALA A 304 -5.78 15.15 -6.89
C ALA A 304 -5.69 16.58 -7.47
N GLN A 305 -6.77 17.34 -7.42
CA GLN A 305 -6.79 18.74 -7.87
C GLN A 305 -5.79 19.60 -7.07
N LYS A 306 -5.78 19.50 -5.73
CA LYS A 306 -4.81 20.18 -4.86
C LYS A 306 -3.37 19.82 -5.24
N SER A 307 -3.11 18.54 -5.49
CA SER A 307 -1.78 18.03 -5.85
C SER A 307 -1.30 18.47 -7.23
N LEU A 308 -2.21 18.53 -8.21
CA LEU A 308 -1.93 19.03 -9.55
C LEU A 308 -1.69 20.55 -9.56
N ASN A 309 -2.53 21.32 -8.85
CA ASN A 309 -2.41 22.77 -8.75
C ASN A 309 -1.13 23.22 -8.03
N SER A 310 -0.67 22.42 -7.07
CA SER A 310 0.58 22.68 -6.33
C SER A 310 1.81 22.06 -7.00
N GLU A 311 1.66 21.45 -8.18
CA GLU A 311 2.71 20.76 -8.93
C GLU A 311 3.43 19.64 -8.17
N VAL A 312 2.86 19.16 -7.06
CA VAL A 312 3.37 18.02 -6.27
C VAL A 312 3.19 16.71 -7.02
N ALA A 313 2.14 16.61 -7.86
CA ALA A 313 1.89 15.48 -8.75
C ALA A 313 1.54 15.96 -10.17
N LYS A 314 1.61 15.06 -11.15
CA LYS A 314 1.25 15.30 -12.54
C LYS A 314 0.44 14.13 -13.09
N LEU A 315 -0.39 14.39 -14.09
CA LEU A 315 -1.04 13.31 -14.84
C LEU A 315 0.03 12.47 -15.55
N ALA A 316 -0.08 11.16 -15.41
CA ALA A 316 0.89 10.18 -15.89
C ALA A 316 0.40 9.50 -17.19
N SER A 317 1.29 8.82 -17.91
CA SER A 317 0.87 7.90 -18.98
C SER A 317 0.31 6.61 -18.37
N SER A 318 -0.46 5.82 -19.15
CA SER A 318 -0.99 4.52 -18.70
C SER A 318 0.11 3.58 -18.19
N ASN A 319 1.26 3.54 -18.86
CA ASN A 319 2.41 2.72 -18.43
C ASN A 319 2.99 3.23 -17.11
N MET A 320 3.11 4.54 -16.95
CA MET A 320 3.61 5.13 -15.70
C MET A 320 2.63 4.89 -14.54
N LEU A 321 1.32 4.92 -14.78
CA LEU A 321 0.33 4.53 -13.76
C LEU A 321 0.53 3.07 -13.33
N ASN A 322 0.77 2.17 -14.28
CA ASN A 322 1.04 0.78 -13.94
C ASN A 322 2.29 0.65 -13.06
N SER A 323 3.39 1.34 -13.39
CA SER A 323 4.59 1.36 -12.55
C SER A 323 4.30 1.93 -11.15
N ILE A 324 3.56 3.04 -11.04
CA ILE A 324 3.19 3.64 -9.74
C ILE A 324 2.46 2.62 -8.84
N PHE A 325 1.55 1.82 -9.40
CA PHE A 325 0.77 0.85 -8.65
C PHE A 325 1.48 -0.49 -8.41
N SER A 326 2.46 -0.86 -9.23
CA SER A 326 3.11 -2.18 -9.17
C SER A 326 4.53 -2.17 -8.62
N GLU A 327 5.27 -1.08 -8.81
CA GLU A 327 6.69 -0.93 -8.43
C GLU A 327 6.86 0.06 -7.27
N GLY A 328 5.88 0.95 -7.04
CA GLY A 328 5.86 1.88 -5.93
C GLY A 328 5.75 3.35 -6.37
N TYR A 329 5.63 4.24 -5.39
CA TYR A 329 5.36 5.67 -5.62
C TYR A 329 6.25 6.56 -4.74
N THR A 330 6.51 7.78 -5.22
CA THR A 330 7.44 8.73 -4.57
C THR A 330 6.80 9.53 -3.42
N SER A 331 5.47 9.63 -3.39
CA SER A 331 4.73 10.25 -2.28
C SER A 331 3.25 9.85 -2.26
N PRO A 332 2.56 9.95 -1.11
CA PRO A 332 1.11 9.71 -1.03
C PRO A 332 0.30 10.55 -2.02
N ALA A 333 0.69 11.82 -2.25
CA ALA A 333 0.02 12.70 -3.21
C ALA A 333 0.10 12.17 -4.66
N VAL A 334 1.21 11.53 -5.04
CA VAL A 334 1.36 10.88 -6.35
C VAL A 334 0.43 9.67 -6.45
N PHE A 335 0.34 8.86 -5.39
CA PHE A 335 -0.55 7.69 -5.35
C PHE A 335 -2.04 8.07 -5.43
N GLU A 336 -2.47 9.07 -4.66
CA GLU A 336 -3.86 9.55 -4.69
C GLU A 336 -4.21 10.16 -6.05
N THR A 337 -3.29 10.94 -6.64
CA THR A 337 -3.48 11.50 -7.99
C THR A 337 -3.54 10.40 -9.06
N ALA A 338 -2.69 9.38 -8.97
CA ALA A 338 -2.72 8.24 -9.87
C ALA A 338 -4.03 7.45 -9.73
N THR A 339 -4.54 7.27 -8.50
CA THR A 339 -5.81 6.58 -8.23
C THR A 339 -6.99 7.38 -8.79
N ALA A 340 -7.00 8.70 -8.60
CA ALA A 340 -7.97 9.59 -9.22
C ALA A 340 -7.95 9.50 -10.76
N GLN A 341 -6.76 9.47 -11.36
CA GLN A 341 -6.60 9.34 -12.80
C GLN A 341 -7.11 7.98 -13.31
N ALA A 342 -6.77 6.88 -12.63
CA ALA A 342 -7.23 5.53 -12.96
C ALA A 342 -8.77 5.42 -12.91
N TYR A 343 -9.40 6.05 -11.91
CA TYR A 343 -10.85 6.20 -11.85
C TYR A 343 -11.40 6.92 -13.08
N LEU A 344 -10.86 8.11 -13.42
CA LEU A 344 -11.36 8.91 -14.55
C LEU A 344 -11.20 8.21 -15.90
N MET A 345 -10.06 7.54 -16.12
CA MET A 345 -9.81 6.72 -17.31
C MET A 345 -10.84 5.58 -17.43
N THR A 346 -11.14 4.92 -16.31
CA THR A 346 -12.11 3.82 -16.28
C THR A 346 -13.54 4.32 -16.44
N ALA A 347 -13.92 5.41 -15.76
CA ALA A 347 -15.23 6.03 -15.86
C ALA A 347 -15.55 6.46 -17.30
N PHE A 348 -14.56 7.02 -18.02
CA PHE A 348 -14.68 7.36 -19.43
C PHE A 348 -15.03 6.13 -20.30
N LEU A 349 -14.33 5.01 -20.08
CA LEU A 349 -14.58 3.76 -20.82
C LEU A 349 -15.95 3.17 -20.48
N ILE A 350 -16.32 3.15 -19.20
CA ILE A 350 -17.63 2.67 -18.75
C ILE A 350 -18.77 3.49 -19.37
N LYS A 351 -18.64 4.82 -19.36
CA LYS A 351 -19.62 5.71 -20.00
C LYS A 351 -19.75 5.43 -21.49
N ARG A 352 -18.65 5.14 -22.18
CA ARG A 352 -18.66 4.76 -23.60
C ARG A 352 -19.42 3.45 -23.85
N SER A 353 -19.42 2.51 -22.91
CA SER A 353 -20.21 1.28 -23.02
C SER A 353 -21.72 1.50 -22.88
N GLY A 354 -22.14 2.64 -22.32
CA GLY A 354 -23.54 3.09 -22.22
C GLY A 354 -24.30 2.64 -20.97
N SER A 355 -23.71 1.77 -20.15
CA SER A 355 -24.24 1.43 -18.82
C SER A 355 -23.13 0.91 -17.92
N LEU A 356 -23.26 1.11 -16.61
CA LEU A 356 -22.31 0.61 -15.61
C LEU A 356 -22.07 -0.90 -15.73
N GLU A 357 -23.16 -1.64 -15.88
CA GLU A 357 -23.19 -3.12 -15.91
C GLU A 357 -22.48 -3.69 -17.13
N LYS A 358 -22.64 -3.05 -18.29
CA LYS A 358 -21.89 -3.42 -19.51
C LYS A 358 -20.44 -2.92 -19.42
N GLY A 359 -20.23 -1.69 -18.96
CA GLY A 359 -18.91 -1.10 -18.79
C GLY A 359 -18.00 -1.91 -17.88
N CYS A 360 -18.49 -2.41 -16.73
CA CYS A 360 -17.71 -3.28 -15.84
C CYS A 360 -17.32 -4.60 -16.51
N ARG A 361 -18.23 -5.22 -17.28
CA ARG A 361 -17.92 -6.45 -18.04
C ARG A 361 -16.92 -6.20 -19.16
N ASP A 362 -17.05 -5.08 -19.87
CA ASP A 362 -16.12 -4.66 -20.90
C ASP A 362 -14.74 -4.36 -20.28
N MET A 363 -14.68 -3.71 -19.12
CA MET A 363 -13.43 -3.50 -18.38
C MET A 363 -12.79 -4.82 -17.93
N MET A 364 -13.56 -5.77 -17.40
CA MET A 364 -13.04 -7.10 -17.06
C MET A 364 -12.46 -7.81 -18.29
N ARG A 365 -13.13 -7.71 -19.45
CA ARG A 365 -12.64 -8.26 -20.71
C ARG A 365 -11.34 -7.58 -21.18
N LEU A 366 -11.25 -6.26 -21.05
CA LEU A 366 -10.03 -5.51 -21.37
C LEU A 366 -8.86 -5.95 -20.49
N ILE A 367 -9.08 -6.07 -19.17
CA ILE A 367 -8.08 -6.57 -18.21
C ILE A 367 -7.63 -7.97 -18.61
N GLU A 368 -8.57 -8.87 -18.95
CA GLU A 368 -8.26 -10.25 -19.34
C GLU A 368 -7.38 -10.30 -20.61
N LEU A 369 -7.77 -9.58 -21.67
CA LEU A 369 -7.04 -9.57 -22.94
C LEU A 369 -5.61 -9.04 -22.77
N VAL A 370 -5.44 -7.96 -22.02
CA VAL A 370 -4.12 -7.36 -21.77
C VAL A 370 -3.28 -8.21 -20.83
N SER A 371 -3.89 -8.80 -19.79
CA SER A 371 -3.18 -9.68 -18.85
C SER A 371 -2.60 -10.92 -19.56
N LYS A 372 -3.29 -11.43 -20.58
CA LYS A 372 -2.84 -12.55 -21.43
C LYS A 372 -1.80 -12.15 -22.49
N GLY A 373 -1.28 -10.92 -22.44
CA GLY A 373 -0.22 -10.42 -23.33
C GLY A 373 -0.73 -9.73 -24.59
N GLY A 374 -2.03 -9.46 -24.71
CA GLY A 374 -2.56 -8.65 -25.80
C GLY A 374 -2.08 -7.20 -25.73
N ALA A 375 -1.78 -6.61 -26.88
CA ALA A 375 -1.44 -5.19 -26.95
C ALA A 375 -2.62 -4.32 -26.50
N PHE A 376 -2.35 -3.31 -25.68
CA PHE A 376 -3.39 -2.45 -25.10
C PHE A 376 -4.28 -1.81 -26.18
N ALA A 377 -3.69 -1.23 -27.23
CA ALA A 377 -4.42 -0.60 -28.33
C ALA A 377 -5.40 -1.56 -29.02
N ASP A 378 -4.98 -2.79 -29.27
CA ASP A 378 -5.80 -3.81 -29.93
C ASP A 378 -6.94 -4.27 -29.04
N ALA A 379 -6.65 -4.55 -27.76
CA ALA A 379 -7.65 -4.95 -26.77
C ALA A 379 -8.68 -3.85 -26.51
N LEU A 380 -8.23 -2.59 -26.46
CA LEU A 380 -9.06 -1.41 -26.30
C LEU A 380 -10.00 -1.23 -27.50
N ASN A 381 -9.49 -1.33 -28.72
CA ASN A 381 -10.32 -1.26 -29.92
C ASN A 381 -11.30 -2.43 -29.98
N GLN A 382 -10.84 -3.65 -29.73
CA GLN A 382 -11.69 -4.84 -29.73
C GLN A 382 -12.89 -4.68 -28.79
N THR A 383 -12.66 -4.14 -27.60
CA THR A 383 -13.65 -4.05 -26.52
C THR A 383 -14.53 -2.80 -26.61
N PHE A 384 -13.92 -1.62 -26.70
CA PHE A 384 -14.60 -0.32 -26.61
C PHE A 384 -14.76 0.40 -27.95
N LYS A 385 -14.27 -0.20 -29.05
CA LYS A 385 -14.34 0.38 -30.41
C LYS A 385 -13.77 1.81 -30.44
N ILE A 386 -12.61 2.00 -29.81
CA ILE A 386 -11.90 3.28 -29.74
C ILE A 386 -10.41 3.05 -30.00
N SER A 387 -9.76 4.02 -30.65
CA SER A 387 -8.30 4.02 -30.78
C SER A 387 -7.65 4.45 -29.46
N GLU A 388 -6.39 4.07 -29.24
CA GLU A 388 -5.64 4.52 -28.06
C GLU A 388 -5.46 6.06 -28.05
N ALA A 389 -5.26 6.68 -29.20
CA ALA A 389 -5.13 8.13 -29.32
C ALA A 389 -6.43 8.86 -28.95
N ASP A 390 -7.58 8.37 -29.42
CA ASP A 390 -8.89 8.95 -29.08
C ASP A 390 -9.23 8.72 -27.61
N PHE A 391 -8.83 7.58 -27.05
CA PHE A 391 -8.96 7.32 -25.61
C PHE A 391 -8.12 8.31 -24.80
N ASP A 392 -6.82 8.44 -25.11
CA ASP A 392 -5.92 9.31 -24.37
C ASP A 392 -6.38 10.77 -24.40
N LYS A 393 -6.86 11.24 -25.56
CA LYS A 393 -7.46 12.57 -25.69
C LYS A 393 -8.77 12.69 -24.90
N GLY A 394 -9.68 11.73 -25.08
CA GLY A 394 -11.04 11.79 -24.54
C GLY A 394 -11.11 11.72 -23.01
N TRP A 395 -10.29 10.88 -22.38
CA TRP A 395 -10.26 10.81 -20.92
C TRP A 395 -9.64 12.09 -20.33
N LYS A 396 -8.62 12.69 -20.97
CA LYS A 396 -7.99 13.95 -20.51
C LYS A 396 -8.95 15.13 -20.56
N GLU A 397 -9.74 15.25 -21.63
CA GLU A 397 -10.79 16.27 -21.75
C GLU A 397 -11.85 16.09 -20.65
N SER A 398 -12.22 14.84 -20.36
CA SER A 398 -13.17 14.50 -19.29
C SER A 398 -12.59 14.78 -17.90
N ALA A 399 -11.32 14.45 -17.69
CA ALA A 399 -10.58 14.68 -16.46
C ALA A 399 -10.44 16.17 -16.15
N TYR A 400 -10.22 17.03 -17.15
CA TYR A 400 -10.12 18.47 -16.93
C TYR A 400 -11.39 19.04 -16.27
N TRP A 401 -12.57 18.60 -16.69
CA TRP A 401 -13.84 19.04 -16.09
C TRP A 401 -14.05 18.45 -14.69
N ALA A 402 -13.87 17.14 -14.53
CA ALA A 402 -14.06 16.45 -13.26
C ALA A 402 -13.08 16.96 -12.18
N LEU A 403 -11.80 17.11 -12.51
CA LEU A 403 -10.77 17.63 -11.62
C LEU A 403 -10.98 19.11 -11.32
N LYS A 404 -11.39 19.93 -12.30
CA LYS A 404 -11.67 21.36 -12.06
C LYS A 404 -12.85 21.58 -11.11
N GLN A 405 -13.88 20.74 -11.20
CA GLN A 405 -15.09 20.85 -10.40
C GLN A 405 -15.02 20.07 -9.07
N GLY A 406 -14.01 19.21 -8.89
CA GLY A 406 -13.96 18.27 -7.77
C GLY A 406 -15.17 17.34 -7.74
N ALA A 407 -15.73 17.04 -8.92
CA ALA A 407 -16.96 16.26 -9.06
C ALA A 407 -16.63 14.90 -9.70
N PRO A 408 -17.20 13.79 -9.19
CA PRO A 408 -17.03 12.49 -9.82
C PRO A 408 -17.58 12.53 -11.25
N TYR A 409 -16.88 11.86 -12.16
CA TYR A 409 -17.34 11.70 -13.52
C TYR A 409 -18.44 10.63 -13.58
N GLU A 410 -19.70 11.05 -13.58
CA GLU A 410 -20.85 10.15 -13.61
C GLU A 410 -21.16 9.62 -15.02
N TRP A 411 -21.61 8.36 -15.08
CA TRP A 411 -21.93 7.61 -16.29
C TRP A 411 -23.41 7.66 -16.66
#